data_AF-A0A830GTM4-F1
#
_entry.id   AF-A0A830GTM4-F1
#
_cell.length_a   1.000
_cell.length_b   1.000
_cell.length_c   1.000
_cell.angle_alpha   90.00
_cell.angle_beta   90.00
_cell.angle_gamma   90.00
#
_symmetry.space_group_name_H-M   'P 1'
#
loop_
_entity.id
_entity.type
_entity.pdbx_description
1 polymer ?
#
loop_
_entity_poly.entity_id
_entity_poly.type
_entity_poly.pdbx_seq_one_letter_code
_entity_poly.pdbx_strand_id
1 'polypeptide(L)'
;MSYLERDLDADLASVSPDNAREICLKILDSASQLLGLGIRVREPRDAWLVMGRIIELSNEYVLARFLAEALELDNMMDVNPLIKDMAVRDFLVCAEKTRMMVLEMARRGKSWIEIARELEGTVNKEERGS
;
A
#
# COMPACT_ATOMS: atom_id res chain seq x y z
N MET A 1 -16.75 8.15 -4.96
CA MET A 1 -15.39 7.75 -5.33
C MET A 1 -14.57 9.00 -5.50
N SER A 2 -13.63 9.24 -4.57
CA SER A 2 -12.80 10.45 -4.57
C SER A 2 -11.87 10.46 -5.79
N TYR A 3 -11.33 11.63 -6.17
CA TYR A 3 -10.37 11.72 -7.29
C TYR A 3 -9.11 10.87 -7.01
N LEU A 4 -8.65 10.86 -5.76
CA LEU A 4 -7.48 10.11 -5.30
C LEU A 4 -7.64 8.58 -5.40
N GLU A 5 -8.86 8.06 -5.23
CA GLU A 5 -9.14 6.63 -5.44
C GLU A 5 -8.92 6.22 -6.90
N ARG A 6 -9.31 7.05 -7.86
CA ARG A 6 -9.14 6.75 -9.29
C ARG A 6 -7.69 6.85 -9.74
N ASP A 7 -6.95 7.80 -9.19
CA ASP A 7 -5.53 7.96 -9.46
C ASP A 7 -4.74 6.73 -9.01
N LEU A 8 -5.05 6.19 -7.83
CA LEU A 8 -4.43 4.95 -7.33
C LEU A 8 -4.66 3.76 -8.26
N ASP A 9 -5.88 3.60 -8.79
CA ASP A 9 -6.21 2.51 -9.72
C ASP A 9 -5.50 2.67 -11.07
N ALA A 10 -5.42 3.89 -11.59
CA ALA A 10 -4.73 4.19 -12.85
C ALA A 10 -3.21 3.97 -12.73
N ASP A 11 -2.61 4.40 -11.61
CA ASP A 11 -1.19 4.26 -11.35
C ASP A 11 -0.80 2.77 -11.28
N LEU A 12 -1.55 1.93 -10.55
CA LEU A 12 -1.28 0.49 -10.46
C LEU A 12 -1.37 -0.23 -11.82
N ALA A 13 -2.29 0.18 -12.69
CA ALA A 13 -2.46 -0.43 -14.01
C ALA A 13 -1.27 -0.14 -14.96
N SER A 14 -0.43 0.84 -14.64
CA SER A 14 0.67 1.31 -15.49
C SER A 14 2.06 0.82 -15.05
N VAL A 15 2.13 -0.02 -14.01
CA VAL A 15 3.39 -0.48 -13.41
C VAL A 15 4.21 -1.34 -14.38
N SER A 16 5.49 -1.02 -14.44
CA SER A 16 6.57 -1.72 -15.14
C SER A 16 7.84 -1.68 -14.28
N PRO A 17 8.87 -2.48 -14.59
CA PRO A 17 10.14 -2.40 -13.85
C PRO A 17 10.73 -0.98 -13.82
N ASP A 18 10.59 -0.23 -14.91
CA ASP A 18 11.26 1.07 -15.10
C ASP A 18 10.55 2.25 -14.39
N ASN A 19 9.29 2.08 -13.99
CA ASN A 19 8.49 3.14 -13.36
C ASN A 19 7.91 2.76 -11.99
N ALA A 20 8.18 1.55 -11.49
CA ALA A 20 7.64 1.05 -10.22
C ALA A 20 7.97 1.98 -9.04
N ARG A 21 9.18 2.54 -8.99
CA ARG A 21 9.56 3.51 -7.96
C ARG A 21 8.71 4.77 -8.00
N GLU A 22 8.56 5.38 -9.17
CA GLU A 22 7.78 6.61 -9.32
C GLU A 22 6.33 6.39 -8.90
N ILE A 23 5.74 5.29 -9.36
CA ILE A 23 4.37 4.89 -9.01
C ILE A 23 4.24 4.61 -7.50
N CYS A 24 5.21 3.93 -6.89
CA CYS A 24 5.22 3.71 -5.45
C CYS A 24 5.17 5.02 -4.65
N LEU A 25 5.99 6.01 -5.04
CA LEU A 25 5.98 7.33 -4.38
C LEU A 25 4.64 8.04 -4.54
N LYS A 26 4.03 8.00 -5.73
CA LYS A 26 2.69 8.56 -5.99
C LYS A 26 1.61 7.91 -5.13
N ILE A 27 1.61 6.58 -5.05
CA ILE A 27 0.67 5.81 -4.23
C ILE A 27 0.80 6.21 -2.76
N LEU A 28 2.02 6.34 -2.25
CA LEU A 28 2.25 6.72 -0.86
C LEU A 28 1.92 8.19 -0.58
N ASP A 29 2.09 9.10 -1.54
CA ASP A 29 1.60 10.48 -1.41
C ASP A 29 0.08 10.51 -1.28
N SER A 30 -0.63 9.80 -2.18
CA SER A 30 -2.08 9.67 -2.14
C SER A 30 -2.56 9.02 -0.84
N ALA A 31 -1.88 7.98 -0.36
CA ALA A 31 -2.19 7.34 0.92
C ALA A 31 -2.03 8.29 2.10
N SER A 32 -0.95 9.09 2.12
CA SER A 32 -0.72 10.11 3.14
C SER A 32 -1.84 11.15 3.17
N GLN A 33 -2.30 11.60 2.01
CA GLN A 33 -3.41 12.55 1.90
C GLN A 33 -4.74 11.94 2.38
N LEU A 34 -5.05 10.72 1.96
CA LEU A 34 -6.28 10.01 2.33
C LEU A 34 -6.37 9.74 3.83
N LEU A 35 -5.25 9.40 4.46
CA LEU A 35 -5.17 9.13 5.89
C LEU A 35 -4.90 10.38 6.74
N GLY A 36 -4.75 11.56 6.12
CA GLY A 36 -4.50 12.82 6.83
C GLY A 36 -3.18 12.85 7.60
N LEU A 37 -2.13 12.17 7.10
CA LEU A 37 -0.86 12.04 7.82
C LEU A 37 0.01 13.31 7.79
N GLY A 38 -0.30 14.26 6.91
CA GLY A 38 0.42 15.53 6.78
C GLY A 38 1.84 15.40 6.21
N ILE A 39 2.17 14.27 5.58
CA ILE A 39 3.46 14.01 4.95
C ILE A 39 3.31 14.14 3.44
N ARG A 40 4.19 14.89 2.78
CA ARG A 40 4.24 14.95 1.32
C ARG A 40 5.38 14.07 0.83
N VAL A 41 5.10 13.12 -0.05
CA VAL A 41 6.10 12.16 -0.53
C VAL A 41 6.77 12.71 -1.78
N ARG A 42 8.06 13.05 -1.66
CA ARG A 42 8.89 13.52 -2.79
C ARG A 42 10.10 12.62 -3.02
N GLU A 43 10.60 12.01 -1.95
CA GLU A 43 11.75 11.13 -1.99
C GLU A 43 11.54 9.86 -1.17
N PRO A 44 12.38 8.83 -1.34
CA PRO A 44 12.25 7.56 -0.62
C PRO A 44 12.16 7.70 0.91
N ARG A 45 12.82 8.72 1.48
CA ARG A 45 12.77 8.99 2.92
C ARG A 45 11.35 9.34 3.39
N ASP A 46 10.64 10.19 2.65
CA ASP A 46 9.25 10.56 2.97
C ASP A 46 8.33 9.36 2.85
N ALA A 47 8.55 8.54 1.82
CA ALA A 47 7.80 7.30 1.59
C ALA A 47 7.95 6.34 2.78
N TRP A 48 9.14 6.20 3.35
CA TRP A 48 9.37 5.40 4.55
C TRP A 48 8.61 5.93 5.77
N LEU A 49 8.50 7.25 5.93
CA LEU A 49 7.71 7.84 7.01
C LEU A 49 6.22 7.51 6.87
N VAL A 50 5.67 7.63 5.66
CA VAL A 50 4.28 7.26 5.37
C VAL A 50 4.05 5.76 5.59
N MET A 51 4.93 4.92 5.06
CA MET A 51 4.86 3.46 5.23
C MET A 51 4.89 3.08 6.71
N GLY A 52 5.75 3.72 7.51
CA GLY A 52 5.80 3.54 8.96
C GLY A 52 4.45 3.80 9.63
N ARG A 53 3.77 4.89 9.26
CA ARG A 53 2.42 5.20 9.77
C ARG A 53 1.39 4.17 9.34
N ILE A 54 1.43 3.73 8.09
CA ILE A 54 0.50 2.69 7.59
C ILE A 54 0.71 1.39 8.38
N ILE A 55 1.95 0.99 8.64
CA ILE A 55 2.27 -0.19 9.45
C ILE A 55 1.78 0.00 10.89
N GLU A 56 1.99 1.15 11.52
CA GLU A 56 1.47 1.43 12.87
C GLU A 56 -0.07 1.31 12.94
N LEU A 57 -0.77 1.81 11.94
CA LEU A 57 -2.24 1.77 11.86
C LEU A 57 -2.79 0.39 11.51
N SER A 58 -1.96 -0.52 11.01
CA SER A 58 -2.42 -1.81 10.52
C SER A 58 -1.85 -3.03 11.23
N ASN A 59 -0.69 -2.88 11.86
CA ASN A 59 0.13 -3.98 12.36
C ASN A 59 0.53 -4.99 11.25
N GLU A 60 0.59 -4.55 9.99
CA GLU A 60 0.92 -5.38 8.82
C GLU A 60 2.33 -5.07 8.30
N TYR A 61 3.35 -5.65 8.93
CA TYR A 61 4.76 -5.42 8.60
C TYR A 61 5.14 -5.82 7.17
N VAL A 62 4.38 -6.74 6.55
CA VAL A 62 4.62 -7.17 5.17
C VAL A 62 4.46 -6.04 4.17
N LEU A 63 3.71 -4.97 4.51
CA LEU A 63 3.55 -3.80 3.63
C LEU A 63 4.87 -3.05 3.41
N ALA A 64 5.85 -3.17 4.30
CA ALA A 64 7.18 -2.59 4.09
C ALA A 64 7.85 -3.09 2.79
N ARG A 65 7.50 -4.30 2.34
CA ARG A 65 8.01 -4.89 1.09
C ARG A 65 7.61 -4.09 -0.13
N PHE A 66 6.41 -3.50 -0.13
CA PHE A 66 5.94 -2.63 -1.21
C PHE A 66 6.96 -1.54 -1.54
N LEU A 67 7.47 -0.86 -0.51
CA LEU A 67 8.45 0.21 -0.70
C LEU A 67 9.85 -0.34 -0.94
N ALA A 68 10.26 -1.38 -0.20
CA ALA A 68 11.60 -1.95 -0.34
C ALA A 68 11.85 -2.50 -1.77
N GLU A 69 10.89 -3.24 -2.32
CA GLU A 69 11.00 -3.84 -3.65
C GLU A 69 10.99 -2.77 -4.75
N ALA A 70 10.16 -1.74 -4.60
CA ALA A 70 10.12 -0.61 -5.54
C ALA A 70 11.46 0.13 -5.61
N LEU A 71 12.12 0.32 -4.48
CA LEU A 71 13.41 1.00 -4.40
C LEU A 71 14.56 0.13 -4.92
N GLU A 72 14.44 -1.19 -4.80
CA GLU A 72 15.46 -2.12 -5.27
C GLU A 72 15.36 -2.41 -6.77
N LEU A 73 14.17 -2.33 -7.37
CA LEU A 73 13.97 -2.49 -8.81
C LEU A 73 14.85 -1.53 -9.63
N ASP A 74 15.08 -0.31 -9.15
CA ASP A 74 16.00 0.67 -9.75
C ASP A 74 17.46 0.16 -9.81
N ASN A 75 17.87 -0.70 -8.88
CA ASN A 75 19.23 -1.23 -8.77
C ASN A 75 19.43 -2.54 -9.55
N MET A 76 18.36 -3.12 -10.12
CA MET A 76 18.40 -4.44 -10.74
C MET A 76 18.91 -4.45 -12.20
N MET A 77 19.69 -3.46 -12.66
CA MET A 77 20.03 -3.28 -14.08
C MET A 77 20.48 -4.56 -14.81
N ASP A 78 21.36 -5.36 -14.22
CA ASP A 78 21.94 -6.58 -14.83
C ASP A 78 21.27 -7.90 -14.40
N VAL A 79 20.13 -7.80 -13.72
CA VAL A 79 19.39 -8.98 -13.24
C VAL A 79 18.57 -9.59 -14.39
N ASN A 80 18.45 -10.93 -14.38
CA ASN A 80 17.65 -11.69 -15.34
C ASN A 80 16.22 -11.10 -15.47
N PRO A 81 15.69 -10.87 -16.70
CA PRO A 81 14.36 -10.30 -16.90
C PRO A 81 13.24 -11.04 -16.17
N LEU A 82 13.31 -12.37 -16.06
CA LEU A 82 12.32 -13.16 -15.31
C LEU A 82 12.28 -12.79 -13.82
N ILE A 83 13.44 -12.48 -13.23
CA ILE A 83 13.54 -12.07 -11.82
C ILE A 83 12.99 -10.65 -11.65
N LYS A 84 13.23 -9.74 -12.61
CA LYS A 84 12.63 -8.40 -12.61
C LYS A 84 11.10 -8.47 -12.69
N ASP A 85 10.58 -9.29 -13.60
CA ASP A 85 9.14 -9.51 -13.74
C ASP A 85 8.52 -10.11 -12.47
N MET A 86 9.21 -11.04 -11.82
CA MET A 86 8.80 -11.61 -10.54
C MET A 86 8.75 -10.51 -9.46
N ALA A 87 9.77 -9.68 -9.35
CA ALA A 87 9.83 -8.58 -8.38
C ALA A 87 8.73 -7.54 -8.62
N VAL A 88 8.42 -7.20 -9.88
CA VAL A 88 7.30 -6.31 -10.21
C VAL A 88 5.95 -6.91 -9.81
N ARG A 89 5.75 -8.22 -10.01
CA ARG A 89 4.51 -8.90 -9.60
C ARG A 89 4.35 -8.90 -8.07
N ASP A 90 5.43 -9.14 -7.34
CA ASP A 90 5.42 -9.13 -5.87
C ASP A 90 5.14 -7.72 -5.32
N PHE A 91 5.79 -6.72 -5.94
CA PHE A 91 5.52 -5.30 -5.71
C PHE A 91 4.02 -4.99 -5.90
N LEU A 92 3.42 -5.43 -7.02
CA LEU A 92 2.00 -5.21 -7.31
C LEU A 92 1.07 -5.85 -6.27
N VAL A 93 1.39 -7.04 -5.79
CA VAL A 93 0.61 -7.70 -4.72
C VAL A 93 0.66 -6.88 -3.44
N CYS A 94 1.85 -6.40 -3.06
CA CYS A 94 2.01 -5.58 -1.87
C CYS A 94 1.35 -4.19 -2.03
N ALA A 95 1.40 -3.62 -3.24
CA ALA A 95 0.77 -2.36 -3.59
C ALA A 95 -0.76 -2.44 -3.47
N GLU A 96 -1.36 -3.51 -4.01
CA GLU A 96 -2.81 -3.72 -3.95
C GLU A 96 -3.29 -3.94 -2.52
N LYS A 97 -2.55 -4.72 -1.71
CA LYS A 97 -2.85 -4.87 -0.28
C LYS A 97 -2.79 -3.52 0.45
N THR A 98 -1.75 -2.73 0.18
CA THR A 98 -1.61 -1.37 0.75
C THR A 98 -2.79 -0.48 0.35
N ARG A 99 -3.14 -0.45 -0.94
CA ARG A 99 -4.27 0.32 -1.48
C ARG A 99 -5.57 -0.04 -0.77
N MET A 100 -5.94 -1.32 -0.76
CA MET A 100 -7.17 -1.81 -0.14
C MET A 100 -7.29 -1.40 1.32
N MET A 101 -6.21 -1.54 2.09
CA MET A 101 -6.19 -1.18 3.50
C MET A 101 -6.30 0.33 3.72
N VAL A 102 -5.53 1.12 2.97
CA VAL A 102 -5.57 2.59 3.04
C VAL A 102 -6.97 3.11 2.72
N LEU A 103 -7.58 2.62 1.64
CA LEU A 103 -8.92 3.04 1.23
C LEU A 103 -9.95 2.68 2.29
N GLU A 104 -9.88 1.48 2.85
CA GLU A 104 -10.83 1.05 3.87
C GLU A 104 -10.67 1.84 5.18
N MET A 105 -9.43 2.10 5.60
CA MET A 105 -9.13 2.96 6.74
C MET A 105 -9.67 4.39 6.53
N ALA A 106 -9.41 4.98 5.37
CA ALA A 106 -9.89 6.31 5.01
C ALA A 106 -11.42 6.37 4.97
N ARG A 107 -12.07 5.37 4.35
CA ARG A 107 -13.53 5.28 4.21
C ARG A 107 -14.23 5.17 5.57
N ARG A 108 -13.65 4.41 6.50
CA ARG A 108 -14.24 4.20 7.84
C ARG A 108 -13.77 5.21 8.88
N GLY A 109 -12.71 5.98 8.60
CA GLY A 109 -12.08 6.87 9.57
C GLY A 109 -11.49 6.11 10.76
N LYS A 110 -10.99 4.88 10.53
CA LYS A 110 -10.48 3.97 11.57
C LYS A 110 -9.17 3.34 11.12
N SER A 111 -8.34 2.97 12.08
CA SER A 111 -7.18 2.12 11.83
C SER A 111 -7.61 0.73 11.35
N TRP A 112 -6.76 0.05 10.59
CA TRP A 112 -7.06 -1.31 10.14
C TRP A 112 -7.19 -2.29 11.32
N ILE A 113 -6.47 -2.05 12.41
CA ILE A 113 -6.58 -2.83 13.65
C ILE A 113 -8.00 -2.75 14.23
N GLU A 114 -8.61 -1.56 14.25
CA GLU A 114 -9.99 -1.38 14.72
C GLU A 114 -10.98 -2.09 13.78
N ILE A 115 -10.76 -1.98 12.46
CA ILE A 115 -11.61 -2.60 11.44
C ILE A 115 -11.58 -4.12 11.55
N ALA A 116 -10.39 -4.71 11.70
CA ALA A 116 -10.22 -6.16 11.84
C ALA A 116 -10.95 -6.69 13.08
N ARG A 117 -10.83 -6.01 14.23
CA ARG A 117 -11.53 -6.39 15.47
C ARG A 117 -13.05 -6.33 15.33
N GLU A 118 -13.57 -5.35 14.60
CA GLU A 118 -15.02 -5.26 14.34
C GLU A 118 -15.52 -6.43 13.49
N LEU A 119 -14.76 -6.80 12.46
CA LEU A 119 -15.08 -7.93 11.59
C LEU A 119 -15.05 -9.26 12.35
N GLU A 120 -14.02 -9.49 13.17
CA GLU A 120 -13.94 -10.66 14.06
C GLU A 120 -15.12 -10.71 15.04
N GLY A 121 -15.51 -9.56 15.61
CA GLY A 121 -16.65 -9.47 16.52
C GLY A 121 -17.99 -9.77 15.85
N THR A 122 -18.15 -9.45 14.57
CA THR A 122 -19.35 -9.77 13.79
C THR A 122 -19.43 -11.26 13.45
N VAL A 123 -18.34 -11.86 12.97
CA VAL A 123 -18.27 -13.30 12.66
C VAL A 123 -18.62 -14.14 13.89
N ASN A 124 -18.04 -13.81 15.04
CA ASN A 124 -18.33 -14.52 16.30
C ASN A 124 -19.78 -14.37 16.79
N LYS A 125 -20.50 -13.32 16.39
CA LYS A 125 -21.93 -13.13 16.71
C LYS A 125 -22.83 -13.94 15.80
N GLU A 126 -22.48 -14.05 14.52
CA GLU A 126 -23.20 -14.87 13.54
C GLU A 126 -23.07 -16.37 13.87
N GLU A 127 -21.87 -16.82 14.30
CA GLU A 127 -21.64 -18.21 14.71
C GLU A 127 -22.36 -18.62 16.01
N ARG A 128 -22.67 -17.66 16.89
CA ARG A 128 -23.41 -17.91 18.15
C ARG A 128 -24.93 -17.77 18.02
N GLY A 129 -25.41 -17.28 16.88
CA GLY A 129 -26.84 -17.11 16.58
C GLY A 129 -27.43 -18.23 15.72
N SER A 130 -26.66 -19.28 15.44
CA SER A 130 -27.05 -20.51 14.71
C SER A 130 -27.16 -21.70 15.68
#